data_AF-A0A914T4Q4-F1
#
_entry.id   AF-A0A914T4Q4-F1
#
_cell.length_a   1.000
_cell.length_b   1.000
_cell.length_c   1.000
_cell.angle_alpha   90.00
_cell.angle_beta   90.00
_cell.angle_gamma   90.00
#
_symmetry.space_group_name_H-M   'P 1'
#
loop_
_entity.id
_entity.type
_entity.pdbx_description
1 polymer ?
#
loop_
_entity_poly.entity_id
_entity_poly.type
_entity_poly.pdbx_seq_one_letter_code
_entity_poly.pdbx_strand_id
1 'polypeptide(L)'
;MSLSKSLLFPRLKVASVAFRAIQTSSSLQSGHHIEYWWGHEKAAGREVVGHGVSGEPVYQDRLDYWYPAIRFRVDDETSKALREKEKGDWKNLSVDDKKMLYRYSYRQTLAEFEAPTGYWKLLHQLYSS
;
A
#
# COMPACT_ATOMS: atom_id res chain seq x y z
N MET A 1 65.31 -1.83 -47.68
CA MET A 1 64.80 -1.90 -46.29
C MET A 1 63.29 -1.79 -46.33
N SER A 2 62.55 -2.81 -45.91
CA SER A 2 61.10 -2.72 -45.70
C SER A 2 60.73 -3.67 -44.57
N LEU A 3 60.13 -3.11 -43.52
CA LEU A 3 59.97 -3.74 -42.21
C LEU A 3 58.75 -4.67 -42.16
N SER A 4 58.91 -5.70 -41.34
CA SER A 4 57.95 -6.74 -40.94
C SER A 4 56.55 -6.22 -40.57
N LYS A 5 55.51 -6.92 -41.06
CA LYS A 5 54.12 -6.78 -40.60
C LYS A 5 53.94 -7.45 -39.23
N SER A 6 54.34 -6.77 -38.16
CA SER A 6 54.08 -7.22 -36.79
C SER A 6 53.27 -6.17 -36.04
N LEU A 7 51.95 -6.21 -36.14
CA LEU A 7 51.02 -5.64 -35.15
C LEU A 7 49.73 -6.48 -35.11
N LEU A 8 49.81 -7.65 -34.49
CA LEU A 8 48.63 -8.33 -33.94
C LEU A 8 48.26 -7.61 -32.63
N PHE A 9 47.27 -6.73 -32.68
CA PHE A 9 46.66 -6.20 -31.45
C PHE A 9 45.87 -7.33 -30.77
N PRO A 10 46.15 -7.67 -29.51
CA PRO A 10 45.35 -8.66 -28.81
C PRO A 10 43.93 -8.12 -28.63
N ARG A 11 42.95 -8.92 -29.06
CA ARG A 11 41.52 -8.70 -28.87
C ARG A 11 41.27 -8.50 -27.37
N LEU A 12 41.02 -7.25 -26.95
CA LEU A 12 40.59 -6.96 -25.58
C LEU A 12 39.30 -7.74 -25.34
N LYS A 13 39.34 -8.72 -24.42
CA LYS A 13 38.14 -9.37 -23.91
C LYS A 13 37.33 -8.26 -23.23
N VAL A 14 36.18 -7.92 -23.81
CA VAL A 14 35.20 -7.05 -23.18
C VAL A 14 34.90 -7.68 -21.83
N ALA A 15 35.39 -7.06 -20.75
CA ALA A 15 35.03 -7.46 -19.40
C ALA A 15 33.51 -7.31 -19.33
N SER A 16 32.80 -8.43 -19.16
CA SER A 16 31.37 -8.42 -18.92
C SER A 16 31.16 -7.69 -17.59
N VAL A 17 30.88 -6.39 -17.66
CA VAL A 17 30.41 -5.62 -16.52
C VAL A 17 29.07 -6.23 -16.16
N ALA A 18 29.06 -7.06 -15.12
CA ALA A 18 27.83 -7.57 -14.53
C ALA A 18 27.12 -6.35 -13.94
N PHE A 19 26.20 -5.76 -14.72
CA PHE A 19 25.19 -4.87 -14.20
C PHE A 19 24.34 -5.70 -13.24
N ARG A 20 24.74 -5.75 -11.96
CA ARG A 20 23.81 -6.14 -10.90
C ARG A 20 22.71 -5.08 -10.96
N ALA A 21 21.56 -5.45 -11.50
CA ALA A 21 20.38 -4.63 -11.43
C ALA A 21 20.15 -4.33 -9.94
N ILE A 22 20.36 -3.06 -9.57
CA ILE A 22 20.09 -2.60 -8.21
C ILE A 22 18.57 -2.67 -8.08
N GLN A 23 18.07 -3.72 -7.41
CA GLN A 23 16.67 -3.78 -7.01
C GLN A 23 16.49 -2.76 -5.89
N THR A 24 16.06 -1.54 -6.22
CA THR A 24 15.78 -0.46 -5.25
C THR A 24 14.43 -0.59 -4.56
N SER A 25 13.70 -1.69 -4.76
CA SER A 25 12.32 -1.85 -4.30
C SER A 25 12.15 -2.88 -3.18
N SER A 26 13.16 -3.11 -2.33
CA SER A 26 12.82 -3.66 -1.02
C SER A 26 12.20 -2.53 -0.21
N SER A 27 10.96 -2.72 0.24
CA SER A 27 10.44 -1.89 1.32
C SER A 27 11.38 -2.09 2.50
N LEU A 28 12.25 -1.12 2.77
CA LEU A 28 12.88 -1.02 4.08
C LEU A 28 11.70 -0.87 5.06
N GLN A 29 11.37 -1.94 5.78
CA GLN A 29 10.55 -1.81 6.98
C GLN A 29 11.19 -0.67 7.77
N SER A 30 10.42 0.39 8.06
CA SER A 30 10.94 1.49 8.85
C SER A 30 11.54 0.96 10.15
N GLY A 31 12.53 1.66 10.67
CA GLY A 31 13.41 1.25 11.76
C GLY A 31 12.77 0.92 13.12
N HIS A 32 11.48 0.59 13.20
CA HIS A 32 10.89 -0.13 14.33
C HIS A 32 11.17 -1.63 14.19
N HIS A 33 12.45 -1.98 14.28
CA HIS A 33 12.93 -3.35 14.23
C HIS A 33 12.74 -4.04 15.59
N ILE A 34 12.02 -5.16 15.58
CA ILE A 34 12.15 -6.33 16.47
C ILE A 34 11.61 -6.25 17.92
N GLU A 35 11.54 -5.11 18.60
CA GLU A 35 11.21 -5.12 20.05
C GLU A 35 9.71 -5.24 20.41
N TYR A 36 8.80 -5.05 19.45
CA TYR A 36 7.37 -5.07 19.73
C TYR A 36 6.64 -6.14 18.91
N TRP A 37 6.51 -7.33 19.50
CA TRP A 37 5.80 -8.50 18.98
C TRP A 37 4.28 -8.31 18.75
N TRP A 38 3.73 -7.13 19.05
CA TRP A 38 2.29 -6.86 18.99
C TRP A 38 1.76 -6.54 17.58
N GLY A 39 2.60 -6.52 16.53
CA GLY A 39 2.18 -6.12 15.19
C GLY A 39 1.01 -6.95 14.63
N HIS A 40 1.10 -8.28 14.74
CA HIS A 40 0.03 -9.19 14.33
C HIS A 40 -1.24 -9.03 15.19
N GLU A 41 -1.07 -8.79 16.50
CA GLU A 41 -2.18 -8.58 17.42
C GLU A 41 -2.91 -7.25 17.13
N LYS A 42 -2.17 -6.18 16.84
CA LYS A 42 -2.71 -4.87 16.45
C LYS A 42 -3.50 -4.93 15.14
N ALA A 43 -3.04 -5.73 14.18
CA ALA A 43 -3.78 -5.98 12.95
C ALA A 43 -5.12 -6.70 13.22
N ALA A 44 -5.23 -7.45 14.32
CA ALA A 44 -6.43 -8.17 14.74
C ALA A 44 -6.98 -9.09 13.63
N GLY A 45 -6.08 -9.81 12.95
CA GLY A 45 -6.43 -10.73 11.85
C GLY A 45 -6.77 -10.06 10.52
N ARG A 46 -6.61 -8.73 10.39
CA ARG A 46 -6.81 -7.99 9.14
C ARG A 46 -5.54 -7.98 8.29
N GLU A 47 -5.73 -7.90 6.98
CA GLU A 47 -4.60 -7.83 6.04
C GLU A 47 -3.83 -6.51 6.19
N VAL A 48 -2.51 -6.61 6.31
CA VAL A 48 -1.57 -5.49 6.28
C VAL A 48 -1.23 -5.19 4.81
N VAL A 49 -1.66 -4.03 4.33
CA VAL A 49 -1.54 -3.61 2.92
C VAL A 49 -0.33 -2.71 2.70
N GLY A 50 0.11 -2.00 3.74
CA GLY A 50 1.23 -1.07 3.62
C GLY A 50 1.79 -0.65 4.96
N HIS A 51 2.61 0.39 4.91
CA HIS A 51 3.38 0.85 6.07
C HIS A 51 2.58 1.78 7.00
N GLY A 52 1.64 2.56 6.45
CA GLY A 52 0.93 3.60 7.19
C GLY A 52 1.84 4.74 7.70
N VAL A 53 1.24 5.61 8.52
CA VAL A 53 1.85 6.86 9.00
C VAL A 53 2.93 6.62 10.05
N SER A 54 2.65 5.74 11.01
CA SER A 54 3.52 5.45 12.15
C SER A 54 4.39 4.20 11.96
N GLY A 55 4.27 3.49 10.83
CA GLY A 55 4.88 2.17 10.65
C GLY A 55 4.18 1.05 11.42
N GLU A 56 3.07 1.36 12.09
CA GLU A 56 2.26 0.37 12.79
C GLU A 56 1.04 -0.07 11.94
N PRO A 57 0.60 -1.32 12.07
CA PRO A 57 -0.58 -1.83 11.37
C PRO A 57 -1.88 -1.32 12.02
N VAL A 58 -2.13 -0.01 11.88
CA VAL A 58 -3.30 0.67 12.44
C VAL A 58 -4.21 1.18 11.32
N TYR A 59 -5.51 1.02 11.50
CA TYR A 59 -6.52 1.60 10.64
C TYR A 59 -6.93 2.98 11.17
N GLN A 60 -6.88 4.00 10.32
CA GLN A 60 -7.40 5.33 10.66
C GLN A 60 -7.96 6.02 9.42
N ASP A 61 -9.19 6.52 9.50
CA ASP A 61 -9.77 7.37 8.46
C ASP A 61 -9.33 8.81 8.73
N ARG A 62 -8.44 9.33 7.89
CA ARG A 62 -7.87 10.68 7.99
C ARG A 62 -7.84 11.38 6.63
N LEU A 63 -8.11 12.68 6.63
CA LEU A 63 -8.08 13.49 5.40
C LEU A 63 -6.68 13.73 4.84
N ASP A 64 -5.64 13.65 5.68
CA ASP A 64 -4.25 13.78 5.25
C ASP A 64 -3.61 12.44 4.86
N TYR A 65 -4.23 11.31 5.23
CA TYR A 65 -3.72 9.96 4.96
C TYR A 65 -4.83 9.04 4.45
N TRP A 66 -4.93 8.93 3.13
CA TRP A 66 -5.99 8.17 2.47
C TRP A 66 -5.73 6.66 2.39
N TYR A 67 -4.49 6.22 2.63
CA TYR A 67 -4.08 4.83 2.55
C TYR A 67 -3.65 4.31 3.94
N PRO A 68 -4.57 3.67 4.70
CA PRO A 68 -4.23 3.11 6.00
C PRO A 68 -3.29 1.90 5.86
N ALA A 69 -2.59 1.55 6.94
CA ALA A 69 -1.65 0.41 6.93
C ALA A 69 -2.34 -0.94 6.75
N ILE A 70 -3.57 -1.06 7.26
CA ILE A 70 -4.39 -2.27 7.23
C ILE A 70 -5.74 -2.00 6.59
N ARG A 71 -6.46 -3.05 6.19
CA ARG A 71 -7.85 -2.93 5.74
C ARG A 71 -8.81 -2.71 6.90
N PHE A 72 -10.01 -2.20 6.59
CA PHE A 72 -11.05 -1.99 7.58
C PHE A 72 -11.58 -3.30 8.17
N ARG A 73 -12.03 -4.23 7.31
CA ARG A 73 -12.61 -5.52 7.72
C ARG A 73 -11.60 -6.66 7.69
N VAL A 74 -11.89 -7.70 8.47
CA VAL A 74 -11.21 -9.00 8.40
C VAL A 74 -11.60 -9.71 7.10
N ASP A 75 -10.70 -10.53 6.56
CA ASP A 75 -10.99 -11.26 5.33
C ASP A 75 -11.90 -12.47 5.57
N ASP A 76 -13.08 -12.41 4.96
CA ASP A 76 -14.08 -13.46 4.92
C ASP A 76 -13.93 -14.31 3.63
N GLU A 77 -14.69 -15.40 3.51
CA GLU A 77 -14.73 -16.20 2.27
C GLU A 77 -15.18 -15.38 1.05
N THR A 78 -16.15 -14.50 1.25
CA THR A 78 -16.66 -13.58 0.22
C THR A 78 -15.59 -12.57 -0.20
N SER A 79 -14.81 -12.04 0.75
CA SER A 79 -13.74 -11.09 0.42
C SER A 79 -12.64 -11.80 -0.36
N LYS A 80 -12.24 -13.01 0.03
CA LYS A 80 -11.22 -13.81 -0.68
C LYS A 80 -11.59 -14.07 -2.14
N ALA A 81 -12.83 -14.47 -2.41
CA ALA A 81 -13.31 -14.65 -3.79
C ALA A 81 -13.28 -13.34 -4.60
N LEU A 82 -13.61 -12.21 -3.97
CA LEU A 82 -13.50 -10.89 -4.61
C LEU A 82 -12.03 -10.51 -4.88
N ARG A 83 -11.10 -10.84 -3.99
CA ARG A 83 -9.66 -10.60 -4.18
C ARG A 83 -9.06 -11.42 -5.31
N GLU A 84 -9.54 -12.64 -5.52
CA GLU A 84 -9.12 -13.44 -6.68
C GLU A 84 -9.57 -12.80 -8.00
N LYS A 85 -10.79 -12.26 -8.03
CA LYS A 85 -11.29 -11.48 -9.18
C LYS A 85 -10.53 -10.17 -9.37
N GLU A 86 -10.17 -9.49 -8.28
CA GLU A 86 -9.43 -8.22 -8.28
C GLU A 86 -8.05 -8.34 -8.96
N LYS A 87 -7.41 -9.52 -8.90
CA LYS A 87 -6.14 -9.79 -9.59
C LYS A 87 -6.26 -9.79 -11.12
N GLY A 88 -7.47 -9.93 -11.66
CA GLY A 88 -7.75 -9.91 -13.09
C GLY A 88 -8.03 -8.51 -13.65
N ASP A 89 -8.66 -8.44 -14.83
CA ASP A 89 -9.05 -7.17 -15.44
C ASP A 89 -10.29 -6.56 -14.74
N TRP A 90 -10.15 -5.33 -14.26
CA TRP A 90 -11.19 -4.58 -13.56
C TRP A 90 -12.37 -4.17 -14.45
N LYS A 91 -12.23 -4.28 -15.77
CA LYS A 91 -13.34 -4.11 -16.71
C LYS A 91 -14.40 -5.21 -16.56
N ASN A 92 -13.99 -6.41 -16.16
CA ASN A 92 -14.90 -7.54 -15.96
C ASN A 92 -15.59 -7.53 -14.59
N LEU A 93 -15.20 -6.59 -13.71
CA LEU A 93 -15.71 -6.52 -12.36
C LEU A 93 -17.01 -5.69 -12.33
N SER A 94 -18.06 -6.23 -11.72
CA SER A 94 -19.34 -5.54 -11.61
C SER A 94 -19.23 -4.28 -10.73
N VAL A 95 -20.17 -3.34 -10.90
CA VAL A 95 -20.22 -2.12 -10.08
C VAL A 95 -20.38 -2.46 -8.59
N ASP A 96 -21.15 -3.51 -8.28
CA ASP A 96 -21.40 -3.91 -6.91
C ASP A 96 -20.19 -4.61 -6.30
N ASP A 97 -19.46 -5.43 -7.06
CA ASP A 97 -18.19 -6.02 -6.62
C ASP A 97 -17.16 -4.93 -6.27
N LYS A 98 -17.08 -3.85 -7.07
CA LYS A 98 -16.21 -2.70 -6.79
C LYS A 98 -16.61 -1.99 -5.50
N LYS A 99 -17.91 -1.76 -5.29
CA LYS A 99 -18.43 -1.17 -4.04
C LYS A 99 -18.14 -2.07 -2.83
N MET A 100 -18.27 -3.38 -2.99
CA MET A 100 -17.96 -4.35 -1.94
C MET A 100 -16.48 -4.34 -1.60
N LEU A 101 -15.57 -4.40 -2.59
CA LEU A 101 -14.13 -4.26 -2.40
C LEU A 101 -13.78 -2.96 -1.65
N TYR A 102 -14.45 -1.87 -1.98
CA TYR A 102 -14.28 -0.60 -1.29
C TYR A 102 -14.71 -0.69 0.18
N ARG A 103 -15.90 -1.22 0.48
CA ARG A 103 -16.42 -1.35 1.86
C ARG A 103 -15.67 -2.37 2.72
N TYR A 104 -14.99 -3.33 2.11
CA TYR A 104 -14.06 -4.22 2.81
C TYR A 104 -12.75 -3.50 3.17
N SER A 105 -12.25 -2.66 2.25
CA SER A 105 -11.00 -1.94 2.44
C SER A 105 -11.15 -0.74 3.36
N TYR A 106 -12.25 0.00 3.26
CA TYR A 106 -12.50 1.26 3.95
C TYR A 106 -13.84 1.29 4.69
N ARG A 107 -13.85 1.96 5.84
CA ARG A 107 -15.05 2.16 6.65
C ARG A 107 -16.04 3.12 5.98
N GLN A 108 -15.55 4.28 5.57
CA GLN A 108 -16.35 5.39 5.08
C GLN A 108 -15.73 6.04 3.84
N THR A 109 -16.57 6.69 3.03
CA THR A 109 -16.11 7.50 1.90
C THR A 109 -15.68 8.89 2.36
N LEU A 110 -14.90 9.59 1.53
CA LEU A 110 -14.53 10.99 1.82
C LEU A 110 -15.77 11.88 1.95
N ALA A 111 -16.80 11.65 1.12
CA ALA A 111 -18.06 12.37 1.20
C ALA A 111 -18.82 12.11 2.52
N GLU A 112 -18.76 10.88 3.05
CA GLU A 112 -19.31 10.54 4.36
C GLU A 112 -18.51 11.18 5.50
N PHE A 113 -17.19 11.28 5.35
CA PHE A 113 -16.30 11.90 6.33
C PHE A 113 -16.51 13.42 6.43
N GLU A 114 -16.70 14.09 5.29
CA GLU A 114 -16.91 15.55 5.21
C GLU A 114 -18.36 15.97 5.51
N ALA A 115 -19.28 15.01 5.62
CA ALA A 115 -20.69 15.30 5.84
C ALA A 115 -20.91 16.09 7.15
N PRO A 116 -21.64 17.22 7.13
CA PRO A 116 -21.86 18.02 8.32
C PRO A 116 -22.77 17.27 9.31
N THR A 117 -22.31 17.10 10.55
CA THR A 117 -23.07 16.43 11.62
C THR A 117 -24.21 17.27 12.20
N GLY A 118 -24.24 18.57 11.90
CA GLY A 118 -25.23 19.51 12.45
C GLY A 118 -25.02 19.86 13.93
N TYR A 119 -23.89 19.48 14.53
CA TYR A 119 -23.57 19.72 15.95
C TYR A 119 -23.68 21.20 16.37
N TRP A 120 -23.42 22.12 15.43
CA TRP A 120 -23.57 23.56 15.65
C TRP A 120 -24.99 23.97 16.09
N LYS A 121 -26.03 23.25 15.65
CA LYS A 121 -27.42 23.51 16.06
C LYS A 121 -27.64 23.18 17.54
N LEU A 122 -27.02 22.11 18.03
CA LEU A 122 -27.09 21.71 19.44
C LEU A 122 -26.38 22.73 20.32
N LEU A 123 -25.19 23.19 19.91
CA LEU A 123 -24.48 24.26 20.60
C LEU A 123 -25.33 25.54 20.66
N HIS A 124 -25.94 25.95 19.54
CA HIS A 124 -26.81 27.11 19.51
C HIS A 124 -27.98 27.01 20.50
N GLN A 125 -28.61 25.83 20.62
CA GLN A 125 -29.71 25.61 21.55
C GLN A 125 -29.25 25.73 23.02
N LEU A 126 -28.11 25.13 23.38
CA LEU A 126 -27.58 25.14 24.75
C LEU A 126 -27.17 26.54 25.25
N TYR A 127 -26.71 27.42 24.38
CA TYR A 127 -26.34 28.81 24.75
C TYR A 127 -27.51 29.80 24.61
N SER A 128 -28.67 29.35 24.14
CA SER A 128 -29.88 30.19 23.99
C SER A 128 -30.89 30.05 25.15
N SER A 129 -30.66 29.11 26.08
CA SER A 129 -31.46 28.85 27.28
C SER A 129 -30.83 29.48 28.52
#